data_AF-A0AAU6Q333-F1
#
_entry.id   AF-A0AAU6Q333-F1
#
_cell.length_a   1.000
_cell.length_b   1.000
_cell.length_c   1.000
_cell.angle_alpha   90.00
_cell.angle_beta   90.00
_cell.angle_gamma   90.00
#
_symmetry.space_group_name_H-M   'P 1'
#
loop_
_entity.id
_entity.type
_entity.pdbx_description
1 polymer ?
#
loop_
_entity_poly.entity_id
_entity_poly.type
_entity_poly.pdbx_seq_one_letter_code
_entity_poly.pdbx_strand_id
1 'polypeptide(L)'
;MHFLTNLPPYVFFTGKGGVGKTSLSCATALKLASEGKKVLLVSTDPASNVGQVFGQRIGNHITEITAVPNLWALEIEPQAAAQGYRERIVGPVRGVLGDDIVRGIEEQLSGACTTEIAAFDEFTALLTDPTLLEQFDHIIFDTAPTGHTIRLLQLPGSWSSFIDHNPQGASCLGPMAGLQKQKEQYAGAVAALSDPQKTRLVLVSRAQKSALDEVSRTSDELAGVGLRGQFLVVNGVMPQETGDALAEALYGRERKALAQLPANLTTLPTDKVALKPFNLVGLDALRHLLDAENAPLSEPTQAEALALPSLSALIDELAQAGSGLIMTMGKGGVGKTTVAAALAVALAERGLPVHLTTSDPAAHLNETLAGEVPNLTVSRIDPHTETENYRQHVLQTKGKDLDDAGRALLEEDLRSPCTEEIAVFQAFSRLIRESKRQFVVMDTAPTGHTLLLLDATGAYHREVMRHATDAAKYTTPLMQLQNPERTKVILVTLAETTPVLEATALQADLKRAGIAPWAWVVNQSLLAAQTHSPLLRQRAAHEAEQLAAVQAQSPRLAVIGLQAEEPVGRERLLRLGARR
;
A
#
# COMPACT_ATOMS: atom_id res chain seq x y z
N MET A 1 2.76 22.01 -18.33
CA MET A 1 2.11 21.37 -17.16
C MET A 1 2.34 22.25 -15.95
N HIS A 2 1.28 22.61 -15.24
CA HIS A 2 1.29 23.50 -14.06
C HIS A 2 2.27 23.01 -12.99
N PHE A 3 2.30 21.71 -12.69
CA PHE A 3 3.13 21.18 -11.61
C PHE A 3 4.65 21.36 -11.84
N LEU A 4 5.10 21.57 -13.09
CA LEU A 4 6.50 21.80 -13.46
C LEU A 4 6.91 23.29 -13.42
N THR A 5 5.96 24.21 -13.31
CA THR A 5 6.26 25.65 -13.40
C THR A 5 6.79 26.19 -12.07
N ASN A 6 7.92 26.90 -12.10
CA ASN A 6 8.57 27.49 -10.92
C ASN A 6 8.66 26.49 -9.76
N LEU A 7 9.32 25.34 -10.00
CA LEU A 7 9.52 24.34 -8.96
C LEU A 7 10.37 24.91 -7.83
N PRO A 8 10.00 24.70 -6.56
CA PRO A 8 10.85 25.03 -5.44
C PRO A 8 11.96 23.97 -5.28
N PRO A 9 12.88 24.13 -4.31
CA PRO A 9 13.96 23.17 -4.11
C PRO A 9 13.48 21.75 -3.79
N TYR A 10 12.39 21.56 -3.04
CA TYR A 10 11.88 20.24 -2.69
C TYR A 10 10.57 19.92 -3.43
N VAL A 11 10.51 18.75 -4.06
CA VAL A 11 9.32 18.31 -4.81
C VAL A 11 8.94 16.90 -4.39
N PHE A 12 7.70 16.71 -3.98
CA PHE A 12 7.20 15.43 -3.48
C PHE A 12 6.15 14.85 -4.39
N PHE A 13 6.29 13.58 -4.76
CA PHE A 13 5.23 12.84 -5.45
C PHE A 13 4.59 11.86 -4.47
N THR A 14 3.32 12.04 -4.16
CA THR A 14 2.53 11.16 -3.29
C THR A 14 1.24 10.71 -3.98
N GLY A 15 0.68 9.60 -3.53
CA GLY A 15 -0.43 8.93 -4.22
C GLY A 15 -0.42 7.44 -3.95
N LYS A 16 -1.54 6.79 -4.28
CA LYS A 16 -1.71 5.34 -4.08
C LYS A 16 -0.63 4.53 -4.84
N GLY A 17 -0.41 3.27 -4.47
CA GLY A 17 0.46 2.37 -5.25
C GLY A 17 -0.01 2.25 -6.71
N GLY A 18 0.91 2.20 -7.67
CA GLY A 18 0.61 2.00 -9.10
C GLY A 18 0.02 3.20 -9.87
N VAL A 19 -0.15 4.37 -9.24
CA VAL A 19 -0.65 5.58 -9.96
C VAL A 19 0.39 6.25 -10.85
N GLY A 20 1.66 5.86 -10.76
CA GLY A 20 2.77 6.36 -11.59
C GLY A 20 3.63 7.45 -10.96
N LYS A 21 3.76 7.47 -9.61
CA LYS A 21 4.62 8.41 -8.87
C LYS A 21 6.06 8.37 -9.35
N THR A 22 6.67 7.19 -9.34
CA THR A 22 8.05 6.97 -9.79
C THR A 22 8.28 7.38 -11.23
N SER A 23 7.34 7.07 -12.12
CA SER A 23 7.47 7.45 -13.51
C SER A 23 7.41 8.97 -13.71
N LEU A 24 6.51 9.66 -12.99
CA LEU A 24 6.40 11.12 -13.04
C LEU A 24 7.58 11.82 -12.38
N SER A 25 8.08 11.29 -11.25
CA SER A 25 9.27 11.82 -10.57
C SER A 25 10.51 11.66 -11.44
N CYS A 26 10.74 10.48 -12.03
CA CYS A 26 11.84 10.24 -12.97
C CYS A 26 11.73 11.12 -14.23
N ALA A 27 10.53 11.26 -14.82
CA ALA A 27 10.35 12.11 -16.00
C ALA A 27 10.54 13.60 -15.70
N THR A 28 10.15 14.04 -14.50
CA THR A 28 10.39 15.41 -14.03
C THR A 28 11.88 15.64 -13.80
N ALA A 29 12.56 14.70 -13.16
CA ALA A 29 14.00 14.77 -12.93
C ALA A 29 14.78 14.83 -14.25
N LEU A 30 14.43 13.97 -15.20
CA LEU A 30 15.00 13.95 -16.55
C LEU A 30 14.80 15.27 -17.30
N LYS A 31 13.58 15.83 -17.23
CA LYS A 31 13.26 17.10 -17.87
C LYS A 31 14.09 18.24 -17.29
N LEU A 32 14.12 18.39 -15.97
CA LEU A 32 14.90 19.44 -15.30
C LEU A 32 16.40 19.30 -15.58
N ALA A 33 16.94 18.08 -15.55
CA ALA A 33 18.32 17.80 -15.89
C ALA A 33 18.65 18.20 -17.35
N SER A 34 17.73 17.94 -18.29
CA SER A 34 17.86 18.36 -19.69
C SER A 34 17.79 19.89 -19.89
N GLU A 35 17.17 20.61 -18.96
CA GLU A 35 17.13 22.08 -18.92
C GLU A 35 18.36 22.67 -18.19
N GLY A 36 19.34 21.82 -17.83
CA GLY A 36 20.60 22.23 -17.21
C GLY A 36 20.55 22.37 -15.68
N LYS A 37 19.46 21.95 -15.04
CA LYS A 37 19.34 21.93 -13.57
C LYS A 37 20.07 20.74 -12.97
N LYS A 38 20.69 20.94 -11.81
CA LYS A 38 21.24 19.87 -10.99
C LYS A 38 20.14 19.26 -10.14
N VAL A 39 19.85 17.98 -10.32
CA VAL A 39 18.70 17.32 -9.71
C VAL A 39 19.13 16.09 -8.92
N LEU A 40 18.66 16.00 -7.67
CA LEU A 40 18.76 14.77 -6.87
C LEU A 40 17.39 14.08 -6.82
N LEU A 41 17.28 12.86 -7.35
CA LEU A 41 16.10 12.01 -7.24
C LEU A 41 16.24 11.04 -6.06
N VAL A 42 15.35 11.16 -5.08
CA VAL A 42 15.33 10.34 -3.88
C VAL A 42 14.15 9.38 -3.93
N SER A 43 14.41 8.07 -3.90
CA SER A 43 13.39 7.04 -3.76
C SER A 43 13.24 6.64 -2.30
N THR A 44 12.01 6.67 -1.78
CA THR A 44 11.67 6.13 -0.46
C THR A 44 10.67 4.97 -0.54
N ASP A 45 10.37 4.50 -1.76
CA ASP A 45 9.54 3.32 -1.95
C ASP A 45 10.36 2.05 -1.60
N PRO A 46 9.93 1.21 -0.64
CA PRO A 46 10.60 -0.06 -0.33
C PRO A 46 10.65 -1.04 -1.52
N ALA A 47 9.83 -0.83 -2.54
CA ALA A 47 9.87 -1.57 -3.80
C ALA A 47 10.37 -0.70 -4.97
N SER A 48 11.25 0.26 -4.67
CA SER A 48 11.87 1.19 -5.62
C SER A 48 12.28 0.48 -6.90
N ASN A 49 11.85 1.03 -8.04
CA ASN A 49 12.28 0.59 -9.36
C ASN A 49 13.06 1.69 -10.10
N VAL A 50 13.50 2.74 -9.39
CA VAL A 50 14.24 3.86 -9.99
C VAL A 50 15.50 3.36 -10.71
N GLY A 51 16.23 2.44 -10.09
CA GLY A 51 17.41 1.84 -10.72
C GLY A 51 17.09 1.07 -12.01
N GLN A 52 15.96 0.36 -12.04
CA GLN A 52 15.48 -0.33 -13.24
C GLN A 52 15.09 0.67 -14.34
N VAL A 53 14.42 1.77 -13.97
CA VAL A 53 13.99 2.82 -14.91
C VAL A 53 15.19 3.46 -15.62
N PHE A 54 16.30 3.71 -14.91
CA PHE A 54 17.53 4.26 -15.48
C PHE A 54 18.51 3.20 -16.00
N GLY A 55 18.23 1.91 -15.83
CA GLY A 55 19.14 0.83 -16.19
C GLY A 55 20.46 0.83 -15.40
N GLN A 56 20.46 1.40 -14.19
CA GLN A 56 21.63 1.56 -13.34
C GLN A 56 21.30 1.18 -11.90
N ARG A 57 22.21 0.48 -11.20
CA ARG A 57 22.04 0.24 -9.76
C ARG A 57 22.18 1.54 -8.97
N ILE A 58 21.24 1.77 -8.06
CA ILE A 58 21.21 2.89 -7.11
C ILE A 58 21.11 2.27 -5.72
N GLY A 59 21.62 2.96 -4.70
CA GLY A 59 21.57 2.49 -3.32
C GLY A 59 21.52 3.66 -2.35
N ASN A 60 21.93 3.40 -1.11
CA ASN A 60 21.95 4.35 0.01
C ASN A 60 23.03 5.45 -0.07
N HIS A 61 23.60 5.68 -1.26
CA HIS A 61 24.58 6.72 -1.52
C HIS A 61 24.18 7.51 -2.75
N ILE A 62 24.37 8.84 -2.69
CA ILE A 62 24.12 9.73 -3.84
C ILE A 62 25.00 9.29 -5.00
N THR A 63 24.37 8.84 -6.07
CA THR A 63 25.04 8.25 -7.23
C THR A 63 24.62 9.01 -8.48
N GLU A 64 25.58 9.42 -9.31
CA GLU A 64 25.28 10.05 -10.59
C GLU A 64 24.61 9.06 -11.54
N ILE A 65 23.57 9.48 -12.26
CA ILE A 65 22.92 8.69 -13.29
C ILE A 65 23.71 8.84 -14.59
N THR A 66 24.53 7.84 -14.92
CA THR A 66 25.51 7.90 -16.02
C THR A 66 24.91 8.31 -17.36
N ALA A 67 23.66 7.89 -17.63
CA ALA A 67 22.99 8.15 -18.89
C ALA A 67 22.30 9.53 -18.98
N VAL A 68 22.27 10.30 -17.88
CA VAL A 68 21.58 11.59 -17.78
C VAL A 68 22.47 12.60 -17.04
N PRO A 69 23.19 13.49 -17.76
CA PRO A 69 23.98 14.54 -17.13
C PRO A 69 23.14 15.40 -16.19
N ASN A 70 23.75 15.87 -15.09
CA ASN A 70 23.11 16.69 -14.04
C ASN A 70 22.00 15.98 -13.24
N LEU A 71 21.91 14.65 -13.31
CA LEU A 71 20.98 13.87 -12.50
C LEU A 71 21.72 12.92 -11.58
N TRP A 72 21.36 12.96 -10.30
CA TRP A 72 21.82 12.03 -9.28
C TRP A 72 20.61 11.31 -8.68
N ALA A 73 20.85 10.14 -8.11
CA ALA A 73 19.83 9.40 -7.39
C ALA A 73 20.33 8.82 -6.07
N LEU A 74 19.39 8.67 -5.15
CA LEU A 74 19.55 8.07 -3.83
C LEU A 74 18.36 7.17 -3.55
N GLU A 75 18.59 6.00 -2.98
CA GLU A 75 17.53 5.10 -2.53
C GLU A 75 17.62 4.92 -1.01
N ILE A 76 16.55 5.34 -0.32
CA ILE A 76 16.40 5.09 1.12
C ILE A 76 15.74 3.73 1.28
N GLU A 77 16.52 2.73 1.64
CA GLU A 77 16.02 1.39 1.96
C GLU A 77 15.59 1.34 3.44
N PRO A 78 14.28 1.22 3.77
CA PRO A 78 13.82 1.33 5.15
C PRO A 78 14.41 0.28 6.09
N GLN A 79 14.65 -0.94 5.58
CA GLN A 79 15.24 -2.02 6.37
C GLN A 79 16.71 -1.76 6.70
N ALA A 80 17.48 -1.23 5.75
CA ALA A 80 18.86 -0.82 5.99
C ALA A 80 18.91 0.35 6.98
N ALA A 81 18.00 1.33 6.84
CA ALA A 81 17.87 2.43 7.80
C ALA A 81 17.55 1.90 9.21
N ALA A 82 16.59 0.97 9.33
CA ALA A 82 16.22 0.34 10.61
C ALA A 82 17.41 -0.40 11.25
N GLN A 83 18.19 -1.11 10.44
CA GLN A 83 19.39 -1.80 10.90
C GLN A 83 20.45 -0.83 11.39
N GLY A 84 20.70 0.26 10.64
CA GLY A 84 21.61 1.33 11.06
C GLY A 84 21.15 2.04 12.33
N TYR A 85 19.85 2.30 12.47
CA TYR A 85 19.24 2.86 13.67
C TYR A 85 19.40 1.93 14.88
N ARG A 86 19.13 0.63 14.70
CA ARG A 86 19.32 -0.37 15.75
C ARG A 86 20.78 -0.46 16.19
N GLU A 87 21.72 -0.49 15.25
CA GLU A 87 23.13 -0.58 15.56
C GLU A 87 23.64 0.68 16.30
N ARG A 88 23.11 1.87 15.97
CA ARG A 88 23.40 3.10 16.73
C ARG A 88 23.01 3.00 18.21
N ILE A 89 21.91 2.30 18.53
CA ILE A 89 21.40 2.15 19.90
C ILE A 89 22.07 0.96 20.61
N VAL A 90 22.19 -0.17 19.93
CA VAL A 90 22.64 -1.43 20.52
C VAL A 90 24.16 -1.55 20.55
N GLY A 91 24.86 -1.03 19.53
CA GLY A 91 26.32 -1.09 19.44
C GLY A 91 27.05 -0.61 20.69
N PRO A 92 26.70 0.56 21.27
CA PRO A 92 27.33 1.08 22.49
C PRO A 92 27.13 0.21 23.74
N VAL A 93 26.07 -0.60 23.80
CA VAL A 93 25.75 -1.44 24.97
C VAL A 93 26.20 -2.89 24.80
N ARG A 94 26.59 -3.29 23.58
CA ARG A 94 27.09 -4.64 23.27
C ARG A 94 28.42 -4.88 24.00
N GLY A 95 28.48 -5.92 24.83
CA GLY A 95 29.64 -6.22 25.68
C GLY A 95 29.69 -5.43 27.00
N VAL A 96 28.75 -4.52 27.25
CA VAL A 96 28.58 -3.82 28.54
C VAL A 96 27.41 -4.41 29.33
N LEU A 97 26.28 -4.66 28.66
CA LEU A 97 25.12 -5.36 29.23
C LEU A 97 25.18 -6.86 28.92
N GLY A 98 24.48 -7.67 29.72
CA GLY A 98 24.36 -9.10 29.48
C GLY A 98 23.63 -9.41 28.17
N ASP A 99 24.03 -10.49 27.48
CA ASP A 99 23.54 -10.85 26.15
C ASP A 99 22.00 -10.99 26.08
N ASP A 100 21.37 -11.46 27.14
CA ASP A 100 19.90 -11.57 27.22
C ASP A 100 19.20 -10.20 27.21
N ILE A 101 19.80 -9.18 27.83
CA ILE A 101 19.28 -7.81 27.85
C ILE A 101 19.47 -7.17 26.48
N VAL A 102 20.65 -7.34 25.88
CA VAL A 102 20.97 -6.85 24.52
C VAL A 102 19.99 -7.42 23.50
N ARG A 103 19.75 -8.74 23.54
CA ARG A 103 18.78 -9.41 22.68
C ARG A 103 17.35 -8.91 22.90
N GLY A 104 16.97 -8.61 24.14
CA GLY A 104 15.67 -8.00 24.45
C GLY A 104 15.49 -6.62 23.81
N ILE A 105 16.54 -5.78 23.85
CA ILE A 105 16.55 -4.45 23.22
C ILE A 105 16.51 -4.58 21.68
N GLU A 106 17.28 -5.50 21.10
CA GLU A 106 17.27 -5.76 19.65
C GLU A 106 15.89 -6.19 19.15
N GLU A 107 15.18 -7.05 19.88
CA GLU A 107 13.82 -7.48 19.54
C GLU A 107 12.83 -6.31 19.60
N GLN A 108 12.92 -5.44 20.62
CA GLN A 108 12.09 -4.23 20.73
C GLN A 108 12.31 -3.24 19.59
N LEU A 109 13.51 -3.22 19.00
CA LEU A 109 13.89 -2.38 17.86
C LEU A 109 13.75 -3.09 16.50
N SER A 110 13.09 -4.25 16.48
CA SER A 110 12.86 -5.04 15.26
C SER A 110 11.44 -4.91 14.70
N GLY A 111 10.58 -4.14 15.37
CA GLY A 111 9.22 -3.90 14.90
C GLY A 111 9.17 -2.93 13.73
N ALA A 112 8.08 -3.00 12.97
CA ALA A 112 7.79 -2.09 11.87
C ALA A 112 7.83 -0.61 12.30
N CYS A 113 7.41 -0.27 13.52
CA CYS A 113 7.51 1.09 14.05
C CYS A 113 8.95 1.63 14.04
N THR A 114 9.96 0.79 14.33
CA THR A 114 11.37 1.18 14.26
C THR A 114 11.81 1.42 12.83
N THR A 115 11.36 0.58 11.89
CA THR A 115 11.62 0.77 10.46
C THR A 115 11.05 2.08 9.94
N GLU A 116 9.83 2.44 10.35
CA GLU A 116 9.20 3.71 9.98
C GLU A 116 9.98 4.92 10.55
N ILE A 117 10.35 4.88 11.82
CA ILE A 117 11.15 5.94 12.46
C ILE A 117 12.51 6.10 11.77
N ALA A 118 13.18 4.99 11.46
CA ALA A 118 14.50 5.05 10.85
C ALA A 118 14.47 5.59 9.42
N ALA A 119 13.48 5.18 8.61
CA ALA A 119 13.28 5.77 7.28
C ALA A 119 12.97 7.27 7.36
N PHE A 120 12.24 7.68 8.39
CA PHE A 120 11.93 9.09 8.64
C PHE A 120 13.16 9.91 9.08
N ASP A 121 14.08 9.31 9.84
CA ASP A 121 15.34 9.93 10.26
C ASP A 121 16.19 10.32 9.04
N GLU A 122 16.37 9.38 8.11
CA GLU A 122 17.07 9.61 6.82
C GLU A 122 16.38 10.70 5.99
N PHE A 123 15.06 10.68 5.95
CA PHE A 123 14.27 11.68 5.24
C PHE A 123 14.41 13.09 5.84
N THR A 124 14.38 13.20 7.17
CA THR A 124 14.56 14.46 7.90
C THR A 124 15.96 15.03 7.67
N ALA A 125 16.99 14.18 7.63
CA ALA A 125 18.35 14.59 7.33
C ALA A 125 18.44 15.27 5.95
N LEU A 126 17.81 14.72 4.91
CA LEU A 126 17.81 15.30 3.55
C LEU A 126 17.10 16.67 3.48
N LEU A 127 16.04 16.87 4.25
CA LEU A 127 15.29 18.14 4.30
C LEU A 127 15.99 19.23 5.11
N THR A 128 16.87 18.85 6.02
CA THR A 128 17.52 19.78 6.96
C THR A 128 18.99 20.02 6.65
N ASP A 129 19.57 19.29 5.70
CA ASP A 129 20.94 19.50 5.24
C ASP A 129 21.04 20.69 4.25
N PRO A 130 21.62 21.84 4.65
CA PRO A 130 21.76 22.99 3.77
C PRO A 130 22.74 22.73 2.62
N THR A 131 23.69 21.81 2.79
CA THR A 131 24.72 21.54 1.78
C THR A 131 24.15 20.89 0.52
N LEU A 132 23.01 20.20 0.64
CA LEU A 132 22.30 19.64 -0.52
C LEU A 132 21.68 20.74 -1.38
N LEU A 133 21.16 21.80 -0.77
CA LEU A 133 20.59 22.96 -1.49
C LEU A 133 21.66 23.81 -2.18
N GLU A 134 22.92 23.72 -1.74
CA GLU A 134 24.06 24.33 -2.43
C GLU A 134 24.50 23.50 -3.64
N GLN A 135 24.28 22.19 -3.62
CA GLN A 135 24.71 21.25 -4.66
C GLN A 135 23.67 21.02 -5.74
N PHE A 136 22.38 21.03 -5.39
CA PHE A 136 21.27 20.70 -6.27
C PHE A 136 20.26 21.85 -6.33
N ASP A 137 19.78 22.16 -7.54
CA ASP A 137 18.67 23.10 -7.74
C ASP A 137 17.35 22.52 -7.23
N HIS A 138 17.17 21.20 -7.40
CA HIS A 138 15.96 20.48 -7.01
C HIS A 138 16.27 19.10 -6.42
N ILE A 139 15.53 18.75 -5.37
CA ILE A 139 15.52 17.43 -4.75
C ILE A 139 14.09 16.89 -4.88
N ILE A 140 13.95 15.80 -5.63
CA ILE A 140 12.68 15.19 -5.98
C ILE A 140 12.51 13.90 -5.20
N PHE A 141 11.44 13.79 -4.43
CA PHE A 141 11.12 12.60 -3.65
C PHE A 141 10.02 11.78 -4.33
N ASP A 142 10.36 10.55 -4.71
CA ASP A 142 9.40 9.50 -5.04
C ASP A 142 9.00 8.79 -3.74
N THR A 143 7.81 9.13 -3.22
CA THR A 143 7.40 8.66 -1.89
C THR A 143 6.64 7.34 -1.95
N ALA A 144 6.64 6.62 -0.81
CA ALA A 144 5.73 5.50 -0.57
C ALA A 144 4.23 5.90 -0.68
N PRO A 145 3.27 4.95 -0.60
CA PRO A 145 1.84 5.27 -0.68
C PRO A 145 1.34 6.24 0.40
N THR A 146 0.28 6.99 0.07
CA THR A 146 -0.35 8.08 0.86
C THR A 146 -0.41 7.86 2.36
N GLY A 147 -0.97 6.74 2.84
CA GLY A 147 -1.09 6.47 4.28
C GLY A 147 0.26 6.33 5.01
N HIS A 148 1.30 5.84 4.34
CA HIS A 148 2.64 5.76 4.91
C HIS A 148 3.33 7.13 4.86
N THR A 149 3.18 7.89 3.76
CA THR A 149 3.67 9.27 3.67
C THR A 149 3.06 10.16 4.75
N ILE A 150 1.75 10.08 4.96
CA ILE A 150 1.05 10.88 5.97
C ILE A 150 1.50 10.50 7.37
N ARG A 151 1.62 9.20 7.68
CA ARG A 151 2.18 8.74 8.96
C ARG A 151 3.59 9.28 9.16
N LEU A 152 4.49 9.08 8.19
CA LEU A 152 5.85 9.64 8.21
C LEU A 152 5.84 11.16 8.50
N LEU A 153 4.92 11.91 7.89
CA LEU A 153 4.80 13.36 8.04
C LEU A 153 4.06 13.85 9.30
N GLN A 154 3.18 13.04 9.89
CA GLN A 154 2.43 13.34 11.12
C GLN A 154 3.21 12.97 12.38
N LEU A 155 4.09 11.97 12.29
CA LEU A 155 4.90 11.50 13.41
C LEU A 155 5.61 12.66 14.14
N PRO A 156 6.28 13.64 13.49
CA PRO A 156 6.89 14.79 14.17
C PRO A 156 5.98 15.56 15.15
N GLY A 157 4.73 15.80 14.75
CA GLY A 157 3.75 16.53 15.57
C GLY A 157 3.25 15.67 16.74
N SER A 158 2.97 14.40 16.47
CA SER A 158 2.53 13.43 17.49
C SER A 158 3.64 13.16 18.51
N TRP A 159 4.89 13.02 18.09
CA TRP A 159 6.04 12.78 18.96
C TRP A 159 6.44 14.03 19.74
N SER A 160 6.43 15.23 19.13
CA SER A 160 6.72 16.47 19.87
C SER A 160 5.70 16.70 20.98
N SER A 161 4.41 16.54 20.68
CA SER A 161 3.33 16.60 21.67
C SER A 161 3.49 15.51 22.73
N PHE A 162 3.79 14.27 22.35
CA PHE A 162 3.98 13.17 23.30
C PHE A 162 5.18 13.39 24.25
N ILE A 163 6.31 13.87 23.72
CA ILE A 163 7.50 14.25 24.51
C ILE A 163 7.17 15.37 25.50
N ASP A 164 6.39 16.37 25.06
CA ASP A 164 6.00 17.51 25.89
C ASP A 164 5.04 17.11 27.04
N HIS A 165 4.19 16.09 26.82
CA HIS A 165 3.25 15.60 27.83
C HIS A 165 3.78 14.43 28.68
N ASN A 166 4.90 13.80 28.32
CA ASN A 166 5.50 12.67 29.06
C ASN A 166 7.02 12.86 29.34
N PRO A 167 7.41 13.89 30.13
CA PRO A 167 8.81 14.21 30.36
C PRO A 167 9.60 13.16 31.16
N GLN A 168 8.92 12.19 31.80
CA GLN A 168 9.56 11.11 32.58
C GLN A 168 9.60 9.75 31.86
N GLY A 169 9.13 9.69 30.60
CA GLY A 169 9.12 8.47 29.78
C GLY A 169 7.96 7.51 30.08
N ALA A 170 7.39 6.92 29.03
CA ALA A 170 6.42 5.83 29.15
C ALA A 170 7.14 4.48 29.23
N SER A 171 6.71 3.61 30.14
CA SER A 171 7.36 2.33 30.51
C SER A 171 7.50 1.29 29.38
N CYS A 172 6.91 1.52 28.21
CA CYS A 172 6.83 0.52 27.13
C CYS A 172 7.60 0.90 25.85
N LEU A 173 8.22 2.09 25.80
CA LEU A 173 8.81 2.63 24.57
C LEU A 173 10.30 2.95 24.79
N GLY A 174 11.15 1.93 24.67
CA GLY A 174 12.61 2.02 24.73
C GLY A 174 13.34 2.97 23.74
N PRO A 175 12.81 3.36 22.56
CA PRO A 175 13.56 4.21 21.61
C PRO A 175 13.65 5.71 21.96
N MET A 176 13.03 6.16 23.05
CA MET A 176 12.77 7.59 23.29
C MET A 176 14.01 8.45 23.58
N ALA A 177 15.09 7.86 24.11
CA ALA A 177 16.28 8.62 24.51
C ALA A 177 17.06 9.25 23.32
N GLY A 178 16.92 8.71 22.11
CA GLY A 178 17.54 9.27 20.89
C GLY A 178 16.77 10.44 20.27
N LEU A 179 15.46 10.51 20.49
CA LEU A 179 14.55 11.43 19.80
C LEU A 179 14.60 12.87 20.36
N GLN A 180 15.00 13.05 21.63
CA GLN A 180 15.01 14.37 22.27
C GLN A 180 16.07 15.32 21.67
N LYS A 181 17.20 14.79 21.17
CA LYS A 181 18.21 15.56 20.41
C LYS A 181 17.78 15.89 18.98
N GLN A 182 16.77 15.20 18.46
CA GLN A 182 16.29 15.34 17.08
C GLN A 182 15.02 16.20 16.96
N LYS A 183 14.45 16.67 18.08
CA LYS A 183 13.23 17.51 18.10
C LYS A 183 13.35 18.75 17.19
N GLU A 184 14.50 19.43 17.23
CA GLU A 184 14.77 20.61 16.39
C GLU A 184 14.86 20.27 14.90
N GLN A 185 15.51 19.15 14.55
CA GLN A 185 15.59 18.67 13.16
C GLN A 185 14.21 18.31 12.63
N TYR A 186 13.39 17.62 13.41
CA TYR A 186 12.02 17.28 13.01
C TYR A 186 11.14 18.52 12.84
N ALA A 187 11.23 19.49 13.75
CA ALA A 187 10.53 20.76 13.61
C ALA A 187 11.00 21.52 12.35
N GLY A 188 12.32 21.51 12.08
CA GLY A 188 12.91 22.08 10.87
C GLY A 188 12.38 21.42 9.58
N ALA A 189 12.30 20.10 9.55
CA ALA A 189 11.75 19.37 8.41
C ALA A 189 10.26 19.67 8.18
N VAL A 190 9.44 19.68 9.24
CA VAL A 190 8.01 20.07 9.15
C VAL A 190 7.85 21.50 8.65
N ALA A 191 8.70 22.43 9.13
CA ALA A 191 8.69 23.81 8.67
C ALA A 191 9.07 23.92 7.18
N ALA A 192 10.08 23.18 6.73
CA ALA A 192 10.48 23.13 5.33
C ALA A 192 9.37 22.56 4.43
N LEU A 193 8.70 21.50 4.87
CA LEU A 193 7.58 20.89 4.16
C LEU A 193 6.34 21.80 4.07
N SER A 194 6.08 22.56 5.13
CA SER A 194 4.91 23.45 5.21
C SER A 194 5.13 24.77 4.46
N ASP A 195 6.36 25.11 4.09
CA ASP A 195 6.71 26.32 3.35
C ASP A 195 6.54 26.10 1.83
N PRO A 196 5.53 26.72 1.18
CA PRO A 196 5.27 26.55 -0.25
C PRO A 196 6.37 27.16 -1.15
N GLN A 197 7.27 28.00 -0.61
CA GLN A 197 8.43 28.49 -1.33
C GLN A 197 9.57 27.47 -1.36
N LYS A 198 9.58 26.53 -0.41
CA LYS A 198 10.60 25.47 -0.32
C LYS A 198 10.10 24.13 -0.84
N THR A 199 8.81 23.84 -0.67
CA THR A 199 8.24 22.53 -0.92
C THR A 199 7.01 22.60 -1.81
N ARG A 200 6.98 21.75 -2.83
CA ARG A 200 5.78 21.45 -3.62
C ARG A 200 5.38 20.00 -3.42
N LEU A 201 4.07 19.77 -3.23
CA LEU A 201 3.49 18.45 -3.14
C LEU A 201 2.64 18.15 -4.38
N VAL A 202 3.01 17.11 -5.11
CA VAL A 202 2.31 16.61 -6.29
C VAL A 202 1.53 15.36 -5.90
N LEU A 203 0.22 15.53 -5.82
CA LEU A 203 -0.76 14.48 -5.61
C LEU A 203 -1.00 13.75 -6.94
N VAL A 204 -0.56 12.51 -7.05
CA VAL A 204 -0.74 11.68 -8.24
C VAL A 204 -1.95 10.77 -8.06
N SER A 205 -2.85 10.79 -9.03
CA SER A 205 -4.04 9.94 -9.05
C SER A 205 -4.33 9.39 -10.44
N ARG A 206 -5.36 8.56 -10.55
CA ARG A 206 -5.95 8.08 -11.81
C ARG A 206 -7.35 8.68 -11.95
N ALA A 207 -7.89 8.72 -13.16
CA ALA A 207 -9.26 9.18 -13.43
C ALA A 207 -10.31 8.13 -12.98
N GLN A 208 -10.23 7.68 -11.73
CA GLN A 208 -11.09 6.66 -11.14
C GLN A 208 -11.65 7.20 -9.83
N LYS A 209 -12.94 6.99 -9.57
CA LYS A 209 -13.61 7.53 -8.38
C LYS A 209 -12.88 7.17 -7.08
N SER A 210 -12.55 5.90 -6.88
CA SER A 210 -11.85 5.45 -5.67
C SER A 210 -10.45 6.04 -5.50
N ALA A 211 -9.72 6.29 -6.60
CA ALA A 211 -8.41 6.93 -6.56
C ALA A 211 -8.51 8.44 -6.29
N LEU A 212 -9.56 9.09 -6.80
CA LEU A 212 -9.84 10.50 -6.54
C LEU A 212 -10.35 10.73 -5.11
N ASP A 213 -11.20 9.84 -4.59
CA ASP A 213 -11.68 9.91 -3.20
C ASP A 213 -10.53 9.68 -2.20
N GLU A 214 -9.58 8.77 -2.51
CA GLU A 214 -8.37 8.55 -1.71
C GLU A 214 -7.43 9.77 -1.72
N VAL A 215 -7.18 10.34 -2.90
CA VAL A 215 -6.30 11.52 -3.00
C VAL A 215 -6.94 12.77 -2.40
N SER A 216 -8.27 12.84 -2.39
CA SER A 216 -9.04 13.85 -1.66
C SER A 216 -8.79 13.77 -0.16
N ARG A 217 -8.91 12.58 0.46
CA ARG A 217 -8.60 12.42 1.89
C ARG A 217 -7.14 12.80 2.21
N THR A 218 -6.22 12.34 1.37
CA THR A 218 -4.78 12.66 1.48
C THR A 218 -4.54 14.16 1.41
N SER A 219 -5.21 14.86 0.50
CA SER A 219 -5.12 16.31 0.34
C SER A 219 -5.53 17.03 1.63
N ASP A 220 -6.67 16.65 2.22
CA ASP A 220 -7.19 17.24 3.45
C ASP A 220 -6.27 16.96 4.65
N GLU A 221 -5.79 15.72 4.79
CA GLU A 221 -4.88 15.32 5.86
C GLU A 221 -3.55 16.09 5.80
N LEU A 222 -2.95 16.22 4.61
CA LEU A 222 -1.70 16.95 4.43
C LEU A 222 -1.89 18.47 4.58
N ALA A 223 -3.03 19.00 4.14
CA ALA A 223 -3.39 20.40 4.36
C ALA A 223 -3.60 20.71 5.87
N GLY A 224 -4.14 19.75 6.62
CA GLY A 224 -4.30 19.82 8.08
C GLY A 224 -2.97 19.89 8.84
N VAL A 225 -1.90 19.31 8.29
CA VAL A 225 -0.53 19.37 8.83
C VAL A 225 0.24 20.61 8.34
N GLY A 226 -0.31 21.39 7.41
CA GLY A 226 0.28 22.65 6.92
C GLY A 226 0.84 22.58 5.49
N LEU A 227 0.85 21.40 4.85
CA LEU A 227 1.36 21.21 3.49
C LEU A 227 0.32 21.67 2.46
N ARG A 228 0.22 22.98 2.24
CA ARG A 228 -0.79 23.59 1.35
C ARG A 228 -0.33 23.81 -0.09
N GLY A 229 0.96 23.66 -0.39
CA GLY A 229 1.54 23.79 -1.74
C GLY A 229 1.23 22.62 -2.68
N GLN A 230 -0.04 22.26 -2.82
CA GLN A 230 -0.50 21.03 -3.47
C GLN A 230 -0.86 21.22 -4.95
N PHE A 231 -0.54 20.22 -5.76
CA PHE A 231 -0.88 20.11 -7.18
C PHE A 231 -1.47 18.73 -7.44
N LEU A 232 -2.43 18.62 -8.36
CA LEU A 232 -3.01 17.34 -8.76
C LEU A 232 -2.51 16.94 -10.15
N VAL A 233 -1.98 15.73 -10.29
CA VAL A 233 -1.68 15.11 -11.58
C VAL A 233 -2.54 13.86 -11.74
N VAL A 234 -3.46 13.91 -12.70
CA VAL A 234 -4.26 12.73 -13.08
C VAL A 234 -3.53 12.00 -14.20
N ASN A 235 -2.94 10.86 -13.87
CA ASN A 235 -2.04 10.12 -14.74
C ASN A 235 -2.73 9.00 -15.53
N GLY A 236 -2.22 8.75 -16.74
CA GLY A 236 -2.71 7.78 -17.72
C GLY A 236 -4.19 7.86 -18.00
N VAL A 237 -4.67 9.07 -18.31
CA VAL A 237 -6.03 9.32 -18.79
C VAL A 237 -6.19 8.74 -20.19
N MET A 238 -7.21 7.91 -20.39
CA MET A 238 -7.56 7.33 -21.68
C MET A 238 -7.82 8.46 -22.71
N PRO A 239 -7.09 8.50 -23.83
CA PRO A 239 -7.41 9.43 -24.91
C PRO A 239 -8.76 9.05 -25.55
N GLN A 240 -9.40 10.03 -26.20
CA GLN A 240 -10.64 9.75 -26.91
C GLN A 240 -10.34 8.89 -28.14
N GLU A 241 -10.90 7.68 -28.16
CA GLU A 241 -10.87 6.76 -29.29
C GLU A 241 -12.30 6.34 -29.63
N THR A 242 -12.55 5.98 -30.89
CA THR A 242 -13.86 5.53 -31.38
C THR A 242 -13.73 4.18 -32.07
N GLY A 243 -14.78 3.36 -32.02
CA GLY A 243 -14.82 2.06 -32.72
C GLY A 243 -14.35 0.87 -31.88
N ASP A 244 -14.11 1.06 -30.58
CA ASP A 244 -13.87 -0.01 -29.62
C ASP A 244 -14.70 0.21 -28.35
N ALA A 245 -15.60 -0.73 -28.05
CA ALA A 245 -16.56 -0.59 -26.95
C ALA A 245 -15.89 -0.49 -25.57
N LEU A 246 -14.75 -1.18 -25.37
CA LEU A 246 -14.00 -1.11 -24.13
C LEU A 246 -13.34 0.26 -23.98
N ALA A 247 -12.63 0.74 -25.00
CA ALA A 247 -12.00 2.06 -25.02
C ALA A 247 -13.01 3.19 -24.77
N GLU A 248 -14.16 3.16 -25.45
CA GLU A 248 -15.23 4.14 -25.28
C GLU A 248 -15.81 4.10 -23.85
N ALA A 249 -16.01 2.92 -23.28
CA ALA A 249 -16.48 2.76 -21.91
C ALA A 249 -15.47 3.28 -20.88
N LEU A 250 -14.17 2.98 -21.05
CA LEU A 250 -13.11 3.49 -20.19
C LEU A 250 -13.03 5.02 -20.26
N TYR A 251 -13.01 5.59 -21.45
CA TYR A 251 -13.02 7.04 -21.66
C TYR A 251 -14.25 7.70 -21.01
N GLY A 252 -15.43 7.13 -21.18
CA GLY A 252 -16.67 7.61 -20.57
C GLY A 252 -16.63 7.57 -19.04
N ARG A 253 -16.12 6.47 -18.45
CA ARG A 253 -15.97 6.30 -17.01
C ARG A 253 -15.01 7.33 -16.41
N GLU A 254 -13.87 7.52 -17.06
CA GLU A 254 -12.86 8.49 -16.62
C GLU A 254 -13.38 9.93 -16.72
N ARG A 255 -14.09 10.28 -17.79
CA ARG A 255 -14.75 11.59 -17.89
C ARG A 255 -15.78 11.82 -16.81
N LYS A 256 -16.59 10.81 -16.48
CA LYS A 256 -17.56 10.89 -15.38
C LYS A 256 -16.86 11.13 -14.04
N ALA A 257 -15.79 10.40 -13.74
CA ALA A 257 -15.01 10.58 -12.53
C ALA A 257 -14.39 11.98 -12.44
N LEU A 258 -13.81 12.47 -13.55
CA LEU A 258 -13.22 13.81 -13.63
C LEU A 258 -14.26 14.94 -13.53
N ALA A 259 -15.49 14.73 -14.03
CA ALA A 259 -16.58 15.68 -13.89
C ALA A 259 -17.13 15.74 -12.46
N GLN A 260 -16.89 14.68 -11.67
CA GLN A 260 -17.33 14.53 -10.29
C GLN A 260 -16.13 14.59 -9.32
N LEU A 261 -15.13 15.44 -9.63
CA LEU A 261 -13.99 15.64 -8.75
C LEU A 261 -14.46 16.08 -7.35
N PRO A 262 -13.91 15.49 -6.27
CA PRO A 262 -14.13 15.97 -4.91
C PRO A 262 -13.86 17.48 -4.78
N ALA A 263 -14.67 18.16 -3.97
CA ALA A 263 -14.70 19.62 -3.92
C ALA A 263 -13.34 20.25 -3.56
N ASN A 264 -12.61 19.66 -2.60
CA ASN A 264 -11.26 20.12 -2.23
C ASN A 264 -10.27 20.04 -3.41
N LEU A 265 -10.32 18.97 -4.21
CA LEU A 265 -9.46 18.78 -5.38
C LEU A 265 -9.76 19.76 -6.52
N THR A 266 -11.01 20.24 -6.65
CA THR A 266 -11.37 21.21 -7.71
C THR A 266 -10.63 22.54 -7.61
N THR A 267 -10.12 22.87 -6.42
CA THR A 267 -9.36 24.10 -6.17
C THR A 267 -7.87 23.97 -6.52
N LEU A 268 -7.38 22.75 -6.72
CA LEU A 268 -5.97 22.49 -6.98
C LEU A 268 -5.61 22.69 -8.46
N PRO A 269 -4.43 23.27 -8.77
CA PRO A 269 -3.90 23.25 -10.13
C PRO A 269 -3.77 21.80 -10.60
N THR A 270 -4.42 21.48 -11.71
CA THR A 270 -4.57 20.10 -12.18
C THR A 270 -3.99 19.91 -13.57
N ASP A 271 -3.06 18.96 -13.71
CA ASP A 271 -2.58 18.47 -15.01
C ASP A 271 -3.11 17.06 -15.29
N LYS A 272 -3.25 16.74 -16.58
CA LYS A 272 -3.65 15.40 -17.05
C LYS A 272 -2.54 14.85 -17.94
N VAL A 273 -2.09 13.64 -17.63
CA VAL A 273 -1.11 12.91 -18.45
C VAL A 273 -1.86 11.78 -19.14
N ALA A 274 -1.78 11.72 -20.47
CA ALA A 274 -2.46 10.69 -21.26
C ALA A 274 -1.88 9.29 -21.02
N LEU A 275 -2.70 8.26 -21.18
CA LEU A 275 -2.25 6.87 -21.19
C LEU A 275 -1.30 6.67 -22.38
N LYS A 276 -0.07 6.26 -22.09
CA LYS A 276 0.95 5.99 -23.10
C LYS A 276 0.88 4.52 -23.54
N PRO A 277 1.21 4.22 -24.81
CA PRO A 277 1.12 2.86 -25.35
C PRO A 277 2.18 1.89 -24.80
N PHE A 278 3.28 2.42 -24.27
CA PHE A 278 4.42 1.66 -23.76
C PHE A 278 4.45 1.62 -22.22
N ASN A 279 5.19 0.66 -21.67
CA ASN A 279 5.56 0.68 -20.26
C ASN A 279 6.60 1.77 -19.98
N LEU A 280 6.55 2.37 -18.78
CA LEU A 280 7.40 3.50 -18.38
C LEU A 280 8.77 3.04 -17.88
N VAL A 281 9.43 2.17 -18.64
CA VAL A 281 10.76 1.64 -18.36
C VAL A 281 11.73 2.14 -19.43
N GLY A 282 12.86 2.70 -19.00
CA GLY A 282 13.89 3.25 -19.88
C GLY A 282 13.71 4.74 -20.18
N LEU A 283 14.81 5.37 -20.60
CA LEU A 283 14.89 6.83 -20.80
C LEU A 283 13.95 7.34 -21.89
N ASP A 284 13.81 6.62 -23.00
CA ASP A 284 12.96 7.07 -24.12
C ASP A 284 11.48 7.11 -23.70
N ALA A 285 11.03 6.13 -22.93
CA ALA A 285 9.68 6.12 -22.38
C ALA A 285 9.44 7.31 -21.44
N LEU A 286 10.42 7.66 -20.60
CA LEU A 286 10.33 8.81 -19.70
C LEU A 286 10.29 10.16 -20.45
N ARG A 287 11.09 10.31 -21.51
CA ARG A 287 11.09 11.53 -22.35
C ARG A 287 9.70 11.78 -22.91
N HIS A 288 9.05 10.73 -23.41
CA HIS A 288 7.73 10.83 -24.02
C HIS A 288 6.55 10.82 -23.04
N LEU A 289 6.78 10.60 -21.74
CA LEU A 289 5.71 10.60 -20.74
C LEU A 289 5.04 11.97 -20.62
N LEU A 290 5.83 13.05 -20.63
CA LEU A 290 5.34 14.43 -20.45
C LEU A 290 5.00 15.13 -21.77
N ASP A 291 5.26 14.48 -22.90
CA ASP A 291 4.93 15.01 -24.23
C ASP A 291 3.41 15.02 -24.47
N ALA A 292 2.93 16.10 -25.06
CA ALA A 292 1.52 16.25 -25.44
C ALA A 292 1.14 15.39 -26.66
N GLU A 293 2.11 15.09 -27.54
CA GLU A 293 1.90 14.25 -28.71
C GLU A 293 2.10 12.76 -28.36
N ASN A 294 1.26 11.91 -28.93
CA ASN A 294 1.45 10.47 -28.83
C ASN A 294 2.59 10.08 -29.77
N ALA A 295 3.61 9.40 -29.25
CA ALA A 295 4.59 8.72 -30.08
C ALA A 295 3.85 7.81 -31.09
N PRO A 296 4.35 7.65 -32.33
CA PRO A 296 3.68 6.87 -33.35
C PRO A 296 3.41 5.45 -32.83
N LEU A 297 2.15 5.03 -32.95
CA LEU A 297 1.72 3.68 -32.60
C LEU A 297 2.35 2.71 -33.61
N SER A 298 3.29 1.88 -33.16
CA SER A 298 3.74 0.74 -33.95
C SER A 298 2.60 -0.27 -34.07
N GLU A 299 2.41 -0.87 -35.25
CA GLU A 299 1.41 -1.93 -35.40
C GLU A 299 1.73 -3.08 -34.43
N PRO A 300 0.82 -3.42 -33.51
CA PRO A 300 1.07 -4.50 -32.58
C PRO A 300 1.12 -5.82 -33.33
N THR A 301 2.15 -6.62 -33.08
CA THR A 301 2.15 -8.04 -33.44
C THR A 301 0.92 -8.67 -32.79
N GLN A 302 0.09 -9.39 -33.58
CA GLN A 302 -1.10 -10.05 -33.04
C GLN A 302 -0.69 -10.94 -31.86
N ALA A 303 -1.11 -10.58 -30.65
CA ALA A 303 -1.00 -11.48 -29.52
C ALA A 303 -1.95 -12.66 -29.81
N GLU A 304 -1.40 -13.86 -29.93
CA GLU A 304 -2.20 -15.08 -30.05
C GLU A 304 -3.18 -15.16 -28.87
N ALA A 305 -4.37 -15.71 -29.13
CA ALA A 305 -5.37 -15.94 -28.10
C ALA A 305 -4.85 -16.96 -27.09
N LEU A 306 -4.17 -16.50 -26.05
CA LEU A 306 -3.75 -17.31 -24.92
C LEU A 306 -4.99 -17.78 -24.16
N ALA A 307 -5.10 -19.10 -23.96
CA ALA A 307 -6.11 -19.67 -23.07
C ALA A 307 -5.71 -19.33 -21.62
N LEU A 308 -6.19 -18.19 -21.12
CA LEU A 308 -5.87 -17.70 -19.79
C LEU A 308 -6.77 -18.38 -18.73
N PRO A 309 -6.21 -18.87 -17.61
CA PRO A 309 -6.99 -19.47 -16.53
C PRO A 309 -8.04 -18.51 -15.97
N SER A 310 -9.29 -18.95 -15.81
CA SER A 310 -10.38 -18.13 -15.28
C SER A 310 -10.51 -18.21 -13.76
N LEU A 311 -11.12 -17.19 -13.16
CA LEU A 311 -11.46 -17.20 -11.72
C LEU A 311 -12.42 -18.34 -11.36
N SER A 312 -13.25 -18.79 -12.31
CA SER A 312 -14.22 -19.88 -12.09
C SER A 312 -13.57 -21.17 -11.60
N ALA A 313 -12.36 -21.51 -12.09
CA ALA A 313 -11.65 -22.73 -11.70
C ALA A 313 -11.23 -22.68 -10.22
N LEU A 314 -10.77 -21.51 -9.75
CA LEU A 314 -10.44 -21.31 -8.34
C LEU A 314 -11.69 -21.39 -7.46
N ILE A 315 -12.82 -20.82 -7.90
CA ILE A 315 -14.09 -20.91 -7.18
C ILE A 315 -14.56 -22.37 -7.10
N ASP A 316 -14.42 -23.14 -8.19
CA ASP A 316 -14.74 -24.57 -8.24
C ASP A 316 -13.93 -25.39 -7.23
N GLU A 317 -12.62 -25.14 -7.11
CA GLU A 317 -11.77 -25.81 -6.13
C GLU A 317 -12.10 -25.37 -4.69
N LEU A 318 -12.34 -24.07 -4.45
CA LEU A 318 -12.71 -23.55 -3.13
C LEU A 318 -14.03 -24.15 -2.63
N ALA A 319 -15.04 -24.24 -3.49
CA ALA A 319 -16.36 -24.74 -3.13
C ALA A 319 -16.33 -26.21 -2.63
N GLN A 320 -15.37 -27.02 -3.10
CA GLN A 320 -15.22 -28.42 -2.68
C GLN A 320 -14.87 -28.56 -1.19
N ALA A 321 -14.25 -27.54 -0.59
CA ALA A 321 -13.89 -27.57 0.84
C ALA A 321 -15.11 -27.39 1.77
N GLY A 322 -16.22 -26.81 1.28
CA GLY A 322 -17.45 -26.55 2.04
C GLY A 322 -17.37 -25.46 3.13
N SER A 323 -16.19 -25.23 3.71
CA SER A 323 -15.89 -24.14 4.65
C SER A 323 -14.40 -23.81 4.64
N GLY A 324 -14.03 -22.63 5.14
CA GLY A 324 -12.64 -22.24 5.24
C GLY A 324 -12.45 -20.72 5.25
N LEU A 325 -11.24 -20.31 5.57
CA LEU A 325 -10.82 -18.91 5.55
C LEU A 325 -10.20 -18.60 4.18
N ILE A 326 -10.70 -17.59 3.50
CA ILE A 326 -10.16 -17.08 2.24
C ILE A 326 -9.69 -15.65 2.52
N MET A 327 -8.43 -15.35 2.25
CA MET A 327 -7.87 -14.01 2.44
C MET A 327 -7.37 -13.47 1.11
N THR A 328 -7.95 -12.37 0.62
CA THR A 328 -7.41 -11.68 -0.56
C THR A 328 -6.41 -10.63 -0.11
N MET A 329 -5.15 -10.80 -0.50
CA MET A 329 -4.03 -9.95 -0.11
C MET A 329 -3.36 -9.34 -1.34
N GLY A 330 -2.68 -8.21 -1.15
CA GLY A 330 -2.09 -7.46 -2.27
C GLY A 330 -2.06 -5.96 -1.99
N LYS A 331 -1.47 -5.20 -2.90
CA LYS A 331 -1.28 -3.76 -2.71
C LYS A 331 -2.60 -3.00 -2.85
N GLY A 332 -2.61 -1.74 -2.43
CA GLY A 332 -3.81 -0.91 -2.57
C GLY A 332 -4.17 -0.73 -4.04
N GLY A 333 -5.43 -0.98 -4.43
CA GLY A 333 -5.93 -0.68 -5.78
C GLY A 333 -5.86 -1.80 -6.82
N VAL A 334 -5.21 -2.92 -6.50
CA VAL A 334 -5.19 -4.11 -7.37
C VAL A 334 -6.57 -4.80 -7.49
N GLY A 335 -7.55 -4.40 -6.66
CA GLY A 335 -8.92 -4.91 -6.69
C GLY A 335 -9.21 -6.08 -5.74
N LYS A 336 -8.51 -6.15 -4.59
CA LYS A 336 -8.75 -7.16 -3.53
C LYS A 336 -10.22 -7.26 -3.15
N THR A 337 -10.83 -6.14 -2.79
CA THR A 337 -12.25 -6.02 -2.44
C THR A 337 -13.17 -6.58 -3.52
N THR A 338 -12.89 -6.28 -4.79
CA THR A 338 -13.65 -6.79 -5.94
C THR A 338 -13.51 -8.31 -6.08
N VAL A 339 -12.29 -8.83 -5.97
CA VAL A 339 -12.03 -10.28 -6.03
C VAL A 339 -12.67 -10.99 -4.84
N ALA A 340 -12.54 -10.45 -3.63
CA ALA A 340 -13.18 -10.98 -2.42
C ALA A 340 -14.70 -11.03 -2.57
N ALA A 341 -15.31 -9.95 -3.04
CA ALA A 341 -16.74 -9.89 -3.30
C ALA A 341 -17.17 -10.89 -4.39
N ALA A 342 -16.42 -11.02 -5.48
CA ALA A 342 -16.70 -11.99 -6.54
C ALA A 342 -16.65 -13.44 -6.04
N LEU A 343 -15.62 -13.78 -5.24
CA LEU A 343 -15.50 -15.09 -4.60
C LEU A 343 -16.67 -15.34 -3.63
N ALA A 344 -16.99 -14.37 -2.77
CA ALA A 344 -18.04 -14.49 -1.78
C ALA A 344 -19.42 -14.67 -2.41
N VAL A 345 -19.76 -13.84 -3.41
CA VAL A 345 -21.02 -13.95 -4.16
C VAL A 345 -21.09 -15.30 -4.89
N ALA A 346 -20.02 -15.72 -5.57
CA ALA A 346 -20.03 -16.98 -6.31
C ALA A 346 -20.15 -18.22 -5.41
N LEU A 347 -19.59 -18.19 -4.20
CA LEU A 347 -19.76 -19.25 -3.20
C LEU A 347 -21.18 -19.25 -2.62
N ALA A 348 -21.73 -18.07 -2.32
CA ALA A 348 -23.09 -17.91 -1.80
C ALA A 348 -24.16 -18.38 -2.82
N GLU A 349 -23.98 -18.10 -4.11
CA GLU A 349 -24.84 -18.61 -5.20
C GLU A 349 -24.84 -20.14 -5.29
N ARG A 350 -23.78 -20.80 -4.84
CA ARG A 350 -23.72 -22.27 -4.75
C ARG A 350 -24.42 -22.83 -3.52
N GLY A 351 -25.10 -21.99 -2.74
CA GLY A 351 -25.82 -22.37 -1.54
C GLY A 351 -24.94 -22.54 -0.30
N LEU A 352 -23.68 -22.08 -0.34
CA LEU A 352 -22.76 -22.18 0.78
C LEU A 352 -22.94 -20.97 1.72
N PRO A 353 -22.84 -21.15 3.05
CA PRO A 353 -22.84 -20.02 3.97
C PRO A 353 -21.51 -19.26 3.85
N VAL A 354 -21.60 -17.94 3.64
CA VAL A 354 -20.44 -17.07 3.45
C VAL A 354 -20.55 -15.84 4.35
N HIS A 355 -19.45 -15.50 5.02
CA HIS A 355 -19.26 -14.24 5.71
C HIS A 355 -18.15 -13.45 5.02
N LEU A 356 -18.51 -12.36 4.34
CA LEU A 356 -17.58 -11.41 3.75
C LEU A 356 -17.26 -10.30 4.73
N THR A 357 -15.98 -10.04 4.95
CA THR A 357 -15.51 -8.98 5.86
C THR A 357 -14.39 -8.19 5.22
N THR A 358 -14.25 -6.92 5.59
CA THR A 358 -13.09 -6.10 5.23
C THR A 358 -12.42 -5.53 6.47
N SER A 359 -11.08 -5.45 6.44
CA SER A 359 -10.29 -4.66 7.39
C SER A 359 -9.77 -3.36 6.79
N ASP A 360 -10.13 -3.05 5.54
CA ASP A 360 -9.77 -1.80 4.88
C ASP A 360 -10.84 -0.72 5.19
N PRO A 361 -10.50 0.35 5.91
CA PRO A 361 -11.46 1.42 6.23
C PRO A 361 -12.02 2.10 4.97
N ALA A 362 -11.27 2.07 3.87
CA ALA A 362 -11.67 2.62 2.57
C ALA A 362 -12.44 1.63 1.68
N ALA A 363 -12.64 0.38 2.11
CA ALA A 363 -13.38 -0.61 1.32
C ALA A 363 -14.89 -0.48 1.50
N HIS A 364 -15.58 -0.01 0.47
CA HIS A 364 -17.04 0.10 0.45
C HIS A 364 -17.68 -1.22 -0.04
N LEU A 365 -17.66 -2.27 0.79
CA LEU A 365 -18.25 -3.58 0.46
C LEU A 365 -19.74 -3.50 0.11
N ASN A 366 -20.51 -2.70 0.86
CA ASN A 366 -21.94 -2.52 0.60
C ASN A 366 -22.21 -1.82 -0.75
N GLU A 367 -21.37 -0.86 -1.12
CA GLU A 367 -21.45 -0.23 -2.44
C GLU A 367 -21.06 -1.21 -3.55
N THR A 368 -20.04 -2.05 -3.31
CA THR A 368 -19.56 -3.05 -4.29
C THR A 368 -20.62 -4.14 -4.55
N LEU A 369 -21.32 -4.60 -3.51
CA LEU A 369 -22.38 -5.61 -3.64
C LEU A 369 -23.69 -5.04 -4.18
N ALA A 370 -23.99 -3.77 -3.90
CA ALA A 370 -25.20 -3.05 -4.32
C ALA A 370 -26.52 -3.82 -4.07
N GLY A 371 -26.66 -4.44 -2.89
CA GLY A 371 -27.86 -5.16 -2.46
C GLY A 371 -27.55 -6.32 -1.51
N GLU A 372 -28.61 -6.99 -1.03
CA GLU A 372 -28.50 -8.22 -0.24
C GLU A 372 -28.31 -9.44 -1.16
N VAL A 373 -27.45 -10.37 -0.72
CA VAL A 373 -27.20 -11.65 -1.41
C VAL A 373 -27.57 -12.78 -0.45
N PRO A 374 -28.45 -13.72 -0.84
CA PRO A 374 -28.79 -14.87 0.00
C PRO A 374 -27.54 -15.67 0.40
N ASN A 375 -27.52 -16.17 1.64
CA ASN A 375 -26.39 -16.91 2.22
C ASN A 375 -25.07 -16.13 2.37
N LEU A 376 -25.10 -14.80 2.18
CA LEU A 376 -23.95 -13.92 2.36
C LEU A 376 -24.22 -12.91 3.49
N THR A 377 -23.43 -12.98 4.56
CA THR A 377 -23.37 -11.93 5.57
C THR A 377 -22.18 -11.01 5.29
N VAL A 378 -22.33 -9.73 5.58
CA VAL A 378 -21.28 -8.72 5.37
C VAL A 378 -20.99 -8.02 6.69
N SER A 379 -19.72 -7.93 7.05
CA SER A 379 -19.25 -7.14 8.19
C SER A 379 -18.01 -6.32 7.85
N ARG A 380 -17.58 -5.49 8.79
CA ARG A 380 -16.36 -4.69 8.71
C ARG A 380 -15.66 -4.77 10.07
N ILE A 381 -14.33 -4.90 10.02
CA ILE A 381 -13.47 -4.69 11.18
C ILE A 381 -13.09 -3.21 11.17
N ASP A 382 -13.82 -2.40 11.93
CA ASP A 382 -13.54 -0.98 12.09
C ASP A 382 -12.66 -0.77 13.32
N PRO A 383 -11.42 -0.26 13.18
CA PRO A 383 -10.49 -0.15 14.31
C PRO A 383 -11.04 0.64 15.49
N HIS A 384 -11.73 1.76 15.24
CA HIS A 384 -12.30 2.58 16.30
C HIS A 384 -13.43 1.85 17.05
N THR A 385 -14.33 1.22 16.30
CA THR A 385 -15.45 0.45 16.87
C THR A 385 -14.95 -0.74 17.67
N GLU A 386 -13.98 -1.50 17.13
CA GLU A 386 -13.41 -2.66 17.83
C GLU A 386 -12.61 -2.23 19.06
N THR A 387 -11.85 -1.13 18.98
CA THR A 387 -11.13 -0.55 20.13
C THR A 387 -12.10 -0.19 21.23
N GLU A 388 -13.17 0.52 20.92
CA GLU A 388 -14.17 0.91 21.92
C GLU A 388 -14.87 -0.30 22.54
N ASN A 389 -15.22 -1.31 21.73
CA ASN A 389 -15.76 -2.57 22.24
C ASN A 389 -14.78 -3.27 23.19
N TYR A 390 -13.50 -3.32 22.84
CA TYR A 390 -12.47 -3.92 23.68
C TYR A 390 -12.24 -3.11 24.97
N ARG A 391 -12.18 -1.77 24.88
CA ARG A 391 -12.10 -0.87 26.04
C ARG A 391 -13.24 -1.14 27.01
N GLN A 392 -14.47 -1.16 26.52
CA GLN A 392 -15.64 -1.43 27.35
C GLN A 392 -15.57 -2.82 28.00
N HIS A 393 -15.14 -3.84 27.26
CA HIS A 393 -14.97 -5.19 27.80
C HIS A 393 -13.92 -5.23 28.93
N VAL A 394 -12.76 -4.59 28.74
CA VAL A 394 -11.70 -4.56 29.77
C VAL A 394 -12.14 -3.76 30.99
N LEU A 395 -12.83 -2.63 30.81
CA LEU A 395 -13.37 -1.84 31.90
C LEU A 395 -14.43 -2.59 32.70
N GLN A 396 -15.29 -3.37 32.03
CA GLN A 396 -16.30 -4.20 32.71
C GLN A 396 -15.70 -5.39 33.46
N THR A 397 -14.58 -5.94 32.99
CA THR A 397 -13.97 -7.15 33.55
C THR A 397 -12.88 -6.84 34.57
N LYS A 398 -11.87 -6.04 34.19
CA LYS A 398 -10.72 -5.66 35.04
C LYS A 398 -10.96 -4.38 35.83
N GLY A 399 -11.84 -3.49 35.35
CA GLY A 399 -12.18 -2.24 36.03
C GLY A 399 -13.22 -2.38 37.14
N LYS A 400 -13.79 -3.59 37.33
CA LYS A 400 -14.89 -3.84 38.28
C LYS A 400 -14.48 -3.69 39.75
N ASP A 401 -13.26 -4.11 40.07
CA ASP A 401 -12.74 -4.15 41.45
C ASP A 401 -11.71 -3.02 41.72
N LEU A 402 -11.57 -2.06 40.80
CA LEU A 402 -10.71 -0.90 40.95
C LEU A 402 -11.45 0.28 41.60
N ASP A 403 -10.73 1.08 42.37
CA ASP A 403 -11.21 2.39 42.83
C ASP A 403 -11.22 3.42 41.68
N ASP A 404 -11.79 4.59 41.90
CA ASP A 404 -11.94 5.61 40.84
C ASP A 404 -10.59 6.04 40.25
N ALA A 405 -9.53 6.07 41.06
CA ALA A 405 -8.18 6.38 40.63
C ALA A 405 -7.57 5.26 39.77
N GLY A 406 -7.72 3.99 40.19
CA GLY A 406 -7.27 2.83 39.43
C GLY A 406 -8.03 2.64 38.12
N ARG A 407 -9.32 2.97 38.11
CA ARG A 407 -10.15 2.95 36.90
C ARG A 407 -9.73 4.03 35.91
N ALA A 408 -9.45 5.25 36.38
CA ALA A 408 -8.95 6.33 35.52
C ALA A 408 -7.58 5.99 34.91
N LEU A 409 -6.68 5.35 35.68
CA LEU A 409 -5.39 4.87 35.18
C LEU A 409 -5.55 3.80 34.10
N LEU A 410 -6.46 2.85 34.30
CA LEU A 410 -6.77 1.80 33.32
C LEU A 410 -7.39 2.39 32.03
N GLU A 411 -8.26 3.40 32.15
CA GLU A 411 -8.84 4.08 30.99
C GLU A 411 -7.80 4.80 30.14
N GLU A 412 -6.76 5.36 30.77
CA GLU A 412 -5.64 6.02 30.12
C GLU A 412 -4.69 5.01 29.46
N ASP A 413 -4.36 3.90 30.12
CA ASP A 413 -3.58 2.80 29.51
C ASP A 413 -4.26 2.26 28.24
N LEU A 414 -5.58 2.08 28.31
CA LEU A 414 -6.40 1.66 27.17
C LEU A 414 -6.47 2.70 26.03
N ARG A 415 -5.98 3.93 26.19
CA ARG A 415 -5.85 4.94 25.11
C ARG A 415 -4.56 4.76 24.31
N SER A 416 -3.68 3.86 24.75
CA SER A 416 -2.46 3.53 24.03
C SER A 416 -2.77 2.99 22.62
N PRO A 417 -1.98 3.36 21.59
CA PRO A 417 -2.08 2.78 20.24
C PRO A 417 -2.05 1.25 20.22
N CYS A 418 -1.35 0.60 21.17
CA CYS A 418 -1.31 -0.85 21.28
C CYS A 418 -2.69 -1.49 21.58
N THR A 419 -3.61 -0.73 22.16
CA THR A 419 -4.97 -1.20 22.48
C THR A 419 -5.79 -1.45 21.22
N GLU A 420 -5.64 -0.58 20.22
CA GLU A 420 -6.29 -0.73 18.93
C GLU A 420 -5.82 -2.00 18.21
N GLU A 421 -4.52 -2.25 18.21
CA GLU A 421 -3.94 -3.45 17.61
C GLU A 421 -4.48 -4.74 18.25
N ILE A 422 -4.60 -4.77 19.58
CA ILE A 422 -5.17 -5.90 20.32
C ILE A 422 -6.65 -6.09 19.96
N ALA A 423 -7.42 -5.02 19.92
CA ALA A 423 -8.85 -5.06 19.63
C ALA A 423 -9.12 -5.60 18.22
N VAL A 424 -8.43 -5.05 17.22
CA VAL A 424 -8.49 -5.51 15.83
C VAL A 424 -8.07 -6.98 15.72
N PHE A 425 -7.03 -7.39 16.45
CA PHE A 425 -6.58 -8.79 16.49
C PHE A 425 -7.62 -9.74 17.09
N GLN A 426 -8.37 -9.32 18.11
CA GLN A 426 -9.45 -10.14 18.69
C GLN A 426 -10.62 -10.31 17.72
N ALA A 427 -11.02 -9.23 17.05
CA ALA A 427 -12.05 -9.28 16.01
C ALA A 427 -11.65 -10.24 14.87
N PHE A 428 -10.40 -10.13 14.41
CA PHE A 428 -9.80 -11.02 13.43
C PHE A 428 -9.81 -12.49 13.91
N SER A 429 -9.39 -12.74 15.16
CA SER A 429 -9.39 -14.08 15.75
C SER A 429 -10.78 -14.72 15.85
N ARG A 430 -11.83 -13.92 16.07
CA ARG A 430 -13.22 -14.40 16.03
C ARG A 430 -13.60 -14.92 14.64
N LEU A 431 -13.28 -14.15 13.61
CA LEU A 431 -13.57 -14.50 12.21
C LEU A 431 -12.83 -15.75 11.76
N ILE A 432 -11.57 -15.93 12.15
CA ILE A 432 -10.84 -17.18 11.86
C ILE A 432 -11.57 -18.38 12.49
N ARG A 433 -12.11 -18.26 13.71
CA ARG A 433 -12.85 -19.37 14.33
C ARG A 433 -14.16 -19.69 13.60
N GLU A 434 -14.85 -18.69 13.07
CA GLU A 434 -16.08 -18.88 12.27
C GLU A 434 -15.84 -19.68 10.98
N SER A 435 -14.64 -19.55 10.40
CA SER A 435 -14.23 -20.27 9.17
C SER A 435 -14.28 -21.80 9.28
N LYS A 436 -14.39 -22.35 10.51
CA LYS A 436 -14.58 -23.79 10.74
C LYS A 436 -15.94 -24.31 10.28
N ARG A 437 -16.95 -23.44 10.19
CA ARG A 437 -18.36 -23.81 9.94
C ARG A 437 -18.94 -23.21 8.66
N GLN A 438 -18.31 -22.16 8.14
CA GLN A 438 -18.73 -21.45 6.93
C GLN A 438 -17.52 -20.90 6.20
N PHE A 439 -17.71 -20.36 5.00
CA PHE A 439 -16.65 -19.57 4.37
C PHE A 439 -16.55 -18.21 5.05
N VAL A 440 -15.32 -17.80 5.37
CA VAL A 440 -15.01 -16.43 5.76
C VAL A 440 -14.12 -15.86 4.67
N VAL A 441 -14.63 -14.90 3.90
CA VAL A 441 -13.87 -14.22 2.86
C VAL A 441 -13.44 -12.87 3.41
N MET A 442 -12.14 -12.67 3.54
CA MET A 442 -11.56 -11.46 4.10
C MET A 442 -10.85 -10.65 3.03
N ASP A 443 -11.37 -9.45 2.79
CA ASP A 443 -10.67 -8.38 2.10
C ASP A 443 -9.70 -7.71 3.07
N THR A 444 -8.39 -7.96 2.90
CA THR A 444 -7.39 -7.41 3.82
C THR A 444 -7.05 -5.97 3.45
N ALA A 445 -6.66 -5.17 4.45
CA ALA A 445 -5.96 -3.91 4.23
C ALA A 445 -4.70 -4.09 3.33
N PRO A 446 -4.09 -3.00 2.81
CA PRO A 446 -2.84 -3.07 2.05
C PRO A 446 -1.71 -3.85 2.77
N THR A 447 -0.74 -4.33 1.99
CA THR A 447 0.26 -5.32 2.43
C THR A 447 1.01 -4.97 3.73
N GLY A 448 1.37 -3.70 3.94
CA GLY A 448 2.07 -3.27 5.17
C GLY A 448 1.24 -3.49 6.45
N HIS A 449 -0.03 -3.09 6.44
CA HIS A 449 -0.95 -3.28 7.57
C HIS A 449 -1.28 -4.74 7.82
N THR A 450 -1.33 -5.57 6.77
CA THR A 450 -1.59 -7.00 6.96
C THR A 450 -0.38 -7.72 7.56
N LEU A 451 0.84 -7.30 7.24
CA LEU A 451 2.05 -7.83 7.86
C LEU A 451 2.14 -7.42 9.34
N LEU A 452 1.76 -6.19 9.71
CA LEU A 452 1.64 -5.78 11.11
C LEU A 452 0.68 -6.66 11.91
N LEU A 453 -0.48 -6.98 11.33
CA LEU A 453 -1.43 -7.91 11.95
C LEU A 453 -0.84 -9.31 12.11
N LEU A 454 -0.09 -9.79 11.10
CA LEU A 454 0.60 -11.08 11.17
C LEU A 454 1.74 -11.08 12.20
N ASP A 455 2.50 -9.99 12.32
CA ASP A 455 3.54 -9.84 13.33
C ASP A 455 2.94 -9.84 14.74
N ALA A 456 1.82 -9.14 14.95
CA ALA A 456 1.05 -9.21 16.19
C ALA A 456 0.56 -10.65 16.48
N THR A 457 0.08 -11.38 15.46
CA THR A 457 -0.29 -12.79 15.62
C THR A 457 0.91 -13.66 16.01
N GLY A 458 2.09 -13.35 15.48
CA GLY A 458 3.35 -14.03 15.77
C GLY A 458 3.87 -13.74 17.17
N ALA A 459 3.82 -12.49 17.62
CA ALA A 459 4.18 -12.09 18.97
C ALA A 459 3.30 -12.79 20.01
N TYR A 460 1.97 -12.77 19.81
CA TYR A 460 1.02 -13.49 20.66
C TYR A 460 1.26 -14.99 20.65
N HIS A 461 1.53 -15.58 19.49
CA HIS A 461 1.88 -16.99 19.40
C HIS A 461 3.13 -17.33 20.22
N ARG A 462 4.20 -16.52 20.13
CA ARG A 462 5.41 -16.70 20.94
C ARG A 462 5.11 -16.62 22.44
N GLU A 463 4.27 -15.68 22.85
CA GLU A 463 3.88 -15.52 24.26
C GLU A 463 3.08 -16.72 24.79
N VAL A 464 2.04 -17.15 24.07
CA VAL A 464 1.23 -18.32 24.44
C VAL A 464 2.10 -19.59 24.51
N MET A 465 2.98 -19.79 23.53
CA MET A 465 3.84 -20.98 23.48
C MET A 465 4.91 -20.97 24.59
N ARG A 466 5.37 -19.80 25.06
CA ARG A 466 6.28 -19.71 26.22
C ARG A 466 5.63 -20.15 27.53
N HIS A 467 4.32 -19.92 27.67
CA HIS A 467 3.56 -20.26 28.90
C HIS A 467 2.78 -21.57 28.80
N ALA A 468 2.74 -22.21 27.63
CA ALA A 468 2.03 -23.47 27.43
C ALA A 468 2.80 -24.65 28.04
N THR A 469 2.19 -25.30 29.04
CA THR A 469 2.68 -26.56 29.62
C THR A 469 2.46 -27.77 28.72
N ASP A 470 1.51 -27.68 27.76
CA ASP A 470 1.17 -28.71 26.79
C ASP A 470 0.80 -28.06 25.45
N ALA A 471 1.80 -27.89 24.58
CA ALA A 471 1.66 -27.17 23.31
C ALA A 471 0.61 -27.78 22.36
N ALA A 472 0.24 -29.05 22.53
CA ALA A 472 -0.72 -29.73 21.68
C ALA A 472 -2.19 -29.30 21.93
N LYS A 473 -2.49 -28.65 23.06
CA LYS A 473 -3.86 -28.23 23.42
C LYS A 473 -4.24 -26.82 22.97
N TYR A 474 -3.28 -26.02 22.51
CA TYR A 474 -3.52 -24.63 22.12
C TYR A 474 -3.51 -24.50 20.60
N THR A 475 -4.58 -23.91 20.05
CA THR A 475 -4.61 -23.51 18.63
C THR A 475 -4.59 -22.00 18.54
N THR A 476 -3.47 -21.43 18.11
CA THR A 476 -3.36 -19.98 17.91
C THR A 476 -3.96 -19.57 16.57
N PRO A 477 -4.33 -18.29 16.39
CA PRO A 477 -4.70 -17.75 15.08
C PRO A 477 -3.63 -17.99 14.01
N LEU A 478 -2.35 -17.83 14.35
CA LEU A 478 -1.24 -18.08 13.42
C LEU A 478 -1.21 -19.53 12.93
N MET A 479 -1.39 -20.51 13.81
CA MET A 479 -1.46 -21.93 13.41
C MET A 479 -2.62 -22.21 12.45
N GLN A 480 -3.74 -21.49 12.58
CA GLN A 480 -4.87 -21.62 11.66
C GLN A 480 -4.56 -20.98 10.30
N LEU A 481 -3.87 -19.84 10.29
CA LEU A 481 -3.41 -19.18 9.06
C LEU A 481 -2.37 -20.02 8.30
N GLN A 482 -1.48 -20.71 9.02
CA GLN A 482 -0.48 -21.61 8.45
C GLN A 482 -1.08 -22.93 7.94
N ASN A 483 -2.32 -23.28 8.31
CA ASN A 483 -2.95 -24.52 7.88
C ASN A 483 -3.49 -24.39 6.43
N PRO A 484 -2.88 -25.07 5.44
CA PRO A 484 -3.25 -24.92 4.04
C PRO A 484 -4.58 -25.58 3.68
N GLU A 485 -5.11 -26.48 4.51
CA GLU A 485 -6.44 -27.07 4.30
C GLU A 485 -7.55 -26.08 4.71
N ARG A 486 -7.29 -25.27 5.73
CA ARG A 486 -8.26 -24.35 6.32
C ARG A 486 -8.17 -22.92 5.79
N THR A 487 -6.96 -22.47 5.46
CA THR A 487 -6.71 -21.10 5.03
C THR A 487 -6.19 -21.06 3.60
N LYS A 488 -6.84 -20.25 2.76
CA LYS A 488 -6.52 -20.02 1.36
C LYS A 488 -6.17 -18.56 1.16
N VAL A 489 -4.88 -18.24 1.17
CA VAL A 489 -4.40 -16.88 0.86
C VAL A 489 -4.32 -16.72 -0.66
N ILE A 490 -4.96 -15.68 -1.18
CA ILE A 490 -5.00 -15.35 -2.61
C ILE A 490 -4.31 -14.00 -2.81
N LEU A 491 -3.21 -14.01 -3.56
CA LEU A 491 -2.50 -12.78 -3.92
C LEU A 491 -3.15 -12.15 -5.15
N VAL A 492 -3.72 -10.96 -4.98
CA VAL A 492 -4.31 -10.17 -6.06
C VAL A 492 -3.28 -9.15 -6.54
N THR A 493 -3.04 -9.11 -7.84
CA THR A 493 -2.09 -8.19 -8.48
C THR A 493 -2.61 -7.71 -9.84
N LEU A 494 -1.83 -6.87 -10.53
CA LEU A 494 -2.06 -6.42 -11.89
C LEU A 494 -0.94 -6.95 -12.79
N ALA A 495 -1.17 -7.04 -14.10
CA ALA A 495 -0.16 -7.45 -15.08
C ALA A 495 0.86 -6.33 -15.39
N GLU A 496 1.44 -5.75 -14.33
CA GLU A 496 2.38 -4.63 -14.39
C GLU A 496 3.60 -4.94 -13.51
N THR A 497 4.76 -4.40 -13.87
CA THR A 497 6.04 -4.71 -13.21
C THR A 497 6.02 -4.45 -11.70
N THR A 498 5.61 -3.25 -11.27
CA THR A 498 5.61 -2.90 -9.84
C THR A 498 4.61 -3.74 -9.04
N PRO A 499 3.32 -3.87 -9.44
CA PRO A 499 2.39 -4.77 -8.75
C PRO A 499 2.87 -6.23 -8.64
N VAL A 500 3.54 -6.77 -9.67
CA VAL A 500 4.08 -8.14 -9.62
C VAL A 500 5.26 -8.26 -8.67
N LEU A 501 6.20 -7.30 -8.69
CA LEU A 501 7.33 -7.26 -7.75
C LEU A 501 6.84 -7.16 -6.30
N GLU A 502 5.88 -6.29 -6.03
CA GLU A 502 5.31 -6.11 -4.69
C GLU A 502 4.53 -7.35 -4.21
N ALA A 503 3.80 -8.02 -5.09
CA ALA A 503 3.14 -9.29 -4.77
C ALA A 503 4.16 -10.41 -4.52
N THR A 504 5.29 -10.41 -5.23
CA THR A 504 6.39 -11.37 -5.04
C THR A 504 7.08 -11.16 -3.69
N ALA A 505 7.34 -9.91 -3.33
CA ALA A 505 7.86 -9.55 -2.01
C ALA A 505 6.90 -9.98 -0.89
N LEU A 506 5.60 -9.67 -1.04
CA LEU A 506 4.59 -10.11 -0.08
C LEU A 506 4.53 -11.65 0.05
N GLN A 507 4.65 -12.38 -1.05
CA GLN A 507 4.74 -13.84 -1.03
C GLN A 507 5.96 -14.31 -0.23
N ALA A 508 7.11 -13.67 -0.38
CA ALA A 508 8.31 -14.00 0.38
C ALA A 508 8.10 -13.75 1.89
N ASP A 509 7.48 -12.62 2.24
CA ASP A 509 7.16 -12.27 3.63
C ASP A 509 6.21 -13.28 4.27
N LEU A 510 5.14 -13.67 3.57
CA LEU A 510 4.20 -14.70 4.01
C LEU A 510 4.89 -16.06 4.20
N LYS A 511 5.79 -16.44 3.29
CA LYS A 511 6.57 -17.69 3.41
C LYS A 511 7.47 -17.68 4.64
N ARG A 512 8.08 -16.55 5.02
CA ARG A 512 8.82 -16.42 6.28
C ARG A 512 7.94 -16.64 7.51
N ALA A 513 6.67 -16.24 7.43
CA ALA A 513 5.67 -16.49 8.46
C ALA A 513 5.06 -17.92 8.40
N GLY A 514 5.55 -18.80 7.52
CA GLY A 514 5.04 -20.16 7.33
C GLY A 514 3.70 -20.23 6.61
N ILE A 515 3.28 -19.16 5.93
CA ILE A 515 2.02 -19.07 5.19
C ILE A 515 2.34 -19.12 3.69
N ALA A 516 1.88 -20.16 3.01
CA ALA A 516 2.03 -20.28 1.56
C ALA A 516 0.78 -19.73 0.86
N PRO A 517 0.91 -18.74 -0.05
CA PRO A 517 -0.20 -18.34 -0.92
C PRO A 517 -0.74 -19.54 -1.72
N TRP A 518 -2.05 -19.71 -1.69
CA TRP A 518 -2.75 -20.79 -2.38
C TRP A 518 -2.89 -20.52 -3.87
N ALA A 519 -3.16 -19.27 -4.26
CA ALA A 519 -3.29 -18.85 -5.66
C ALA A 519 -2.90 -17.38 -5.88
N TRP A 520 -2.65 -17.04 -7.14
CA TRP A 520 -2.53 -15.66 -7.61
C TRP A 520 -3.71 -15.30 -8.53
N VAL A 521 -4.18 -14.07 -8.43
CA VAL A 521 -5.21 -13.49 -9.30
C VAL A 521 -4.64 -12.24 -9.94
N VAL A 522 -4.47 -12.27 -11.27
CA VAL A 522 -4.11 -11.10 -12.06
C VAL A 522 -5.40 -10.42 -12.50
N ASN A 523 -5.67 -9.26 -11.92
CA ASN A 523 -6.89 -8.51 -12.17
C ASN A 523 -6.68 -7.47 -13.28
N GLN A 524 -7.79 -7.00 -13.87
CA GLN A 524 -7.82 -5.91 -14.86
C GLN A 524 -6.92 -6.12 -16.08
N SER A 525 -6.70 -7.36 -16.51
CA SER A 525 -5.84 -7.67 -17.66
C SER A 525 -6.50 -7.25 -18.97
N LEU A 526 -5.75 -6.53 -19.79
CA LEU A 526 -6.12 -6.20 -21.18
C LEU A 526 -5.95 -7.41 -22.11
N LEU A 527 -5.00 -8.33 -21.84
CA LEU A 527 -4.91 -9.60 -22.59
C LEU A 527 -6.14 -10.48 -22.41
N ALA A 528 -6.73 -10.43 -21.22
CA ALA A 528 -7.99 -11.09 -20.92
C ALA A 528 -9.23 -10.25 -21.28
N ALA A 529 -9.06 -9.07 -21.89
CA ALA A 529 -10.15 -8.23 -22.36
C ALA A 529 -10.27 -8.31 -23.90
N GLN A 530 -11.49 -8.24 -24.42
CA GLN A 530 -11.72 -8.16 -25.86
C GLN A 530 -11.66 -6.69 -26.29
N THR A 531 -10.62 -6.32 -27.03
CA THR A 531 -10.46 -4.95 -27.55
C THR A 531 -9.80 -4.90 -28.93
N HIS A 532 -10.26 -3.95 -29.74
CA HIS A 532 -9.74 -3.55 -31.04
C HIS A 532 -9.00 -2.21 -30.99
N SER A 533 -8.98 -1.52 -29.84
CA SER A 533 -8.23 -0.28 -29.67
C SER A 533 -6.73 -0.53 -29.88
N PRO A 534 -6.07 0.21 -30.80
CA PRO A 534 -4.63 0.08 -31.01
C PRO A 534 -3.82 0.34 -29.74
N LEU A 535 -4.20 1.36 -28.97
CA LEU A 535 -3.57 1.71 -27.70
C LEU A 535 -3.69 0.58 -26.68
N LEU A 536 -4.90 0.05 -26.48
CA LEU A 536 -5.15 -1.01 -25.51
C LEU A 536 -4.50 -2.33 -25.95
N ARG A 537 -4.42 -2.62 -27.25
CA ARG A 537 -3.69 -3.79 -27.77
C ARG A 537 -2.19 -3.70 -27.53
N GLN A 538 -1.60 -2.52 -27.73
CA GLN A 538 -0.19 -2.32 -27.45
C GLN A 538 0.11 -2.47 -25.95
N ARG A 539 -0.75 -1.91 -25.10
CA ARG A 539 -0.70 -2.13 -23.64
C ARG A 539 -0.86 -3.60 -23.26
N ALA A 540 -1.78 -4.33 -23.89
CA ALA A 540 -1.98 -5.76 -23.66
C ALA A 540 -0.72 -6.57 -24.00
N ALA A 541 -0.02 -6.25 -25.10
CA ALA A 541 1.22 -6.94 -25.47
C ALA A 541 2.29 -6.86 -24.37
N HIS A 542 2.31 -5.78 -23.60
CA HIS A 542 3.22 -5.59 -22.48
C HIS A 542 2.85 -6.37 -21.20
N GLU A 543 1.65 -6.94 -21.12
CA GLU A 543 1.22 -7.76 -19.97
C GLU A 543 1.80 -9.18 -20.03
N ALA A 544 2.16 -9.68 -21.22
CA ALA A 544 2.54 -11.08 -21.42
C ALA A 544 3.76 -11.50 -20.58
N GLU A 545 4.78 -10.65 -20.50
CA GLU A 545 5.97 -10.88 -19.68
C GLU A 545 5.62 -10.97 -18.19
N GLN A 546 4.74 -10.07 -17.72
CA GLN A 546 4.34 -10.01 -16.32
C GLN A 546 3.43 -11.20 -15.95
N LEU A 547 2.56 -11.64 -16.86
CA LEU A 547 1.78 -12.86 -16.69
C LEU A 547 2.68 -14.10 -16.62
N ALA A 548 3.71 -14.19 -17.45
CA ALA A 548 4.67 -15.28 -17.39
C ALA A 548 5.44 -15.28 -16.05
N ALA A 549 5.83 -14.09 -15.56
CA ALA A 549 6.46 -13.94 -14.25
C ALA A 549 5.54 -14.41 -13.11
N VAL A 550 4.25 -14.05 -13.15
CA VAL A 550 3.26 -14.51 -12.16
C VAL A 550 3.04 -16.03 -12.24
N GLN A 551 2.91 -16.59 -13.44
CA GLN A 551 2.74 -18.03 -13.65
C GLN A 551 3.91 -18.84 -13.08
N ALA A 552 5.13 -18.28 -13.08
CA ALA A 552 6.29 -18.89 -12.45
C ALA A 552 6.25 -18.85 -10.91
N GLN A 553 5.49 -17.93 -10.30
CA GLN A 553 5.38 -17.78 -8.84
C GLN A 553 4.36 -18.72 -8.19
N SER A 554 3.34 -19.16 -8.93
CA SER A 554 2.28 -20.01 -8.39
C SER A 554 1.69 -20.97 -9.43
N PRO A 555 1.43 -22.24 -9.07
CA PRO A 555 0.76 -23.19 -9.97
C PRO A 555 -0.73 -22.87 -10.16
N ARG A 556 -1.34 -22.09 -9.27
CA ARG A 556 -2.74 -21.66 -9.37
C ARG A 556 -2.81 -20.18 -9.73
N LEU A 557 -3.22 -19.93 -10.97
CA LEU A 557 -3.43 -18.60 -11.51
C LEU A 557 -4.88 -18.44 -11.94
N ALA A 558 -5.42 -17.23 -11.77
CA ALA A 558 -6.58 -16.76 -12.52
C ALA A 558 -6.30 -15.37 -13.10
N VAL A 559 -6.83 -15.11 -14.30
CA VAL A 559 -6.73 -13.81 -14.97
C VAL A 559 -8.13 -13.27 -15.20
N ILE A 560 -8.39 -12.08 -14.65
CA ILE A 560 -9.66 -11.37 -14.79
C ILE A 560 -9.44 -10.23 -15.80
N GLY A 561 -10.21 -10.25 -16.88
CA GLY A 561 -10.15 -9.20 -17.89
C GLY A 561 -10.65 -7.85 -17.38
N LEU A 562 -10.08 -6.77 -17.90
CA LEU A 562 -10.59 -5.42 -17.66
C LEU A 562 -12.05 -5.32 -18.10
N GLN A 563 -12.90 -4.80 -17.22
CA GLN A 563 -14.33 -4.65 -17.47
C GLN A 563 -14.66 -3.26 -17.99
N ALA A 564 -15.54 -3.19 -19.00
CA ALA A 564 -16.07 -1.94 -19.53
C ALA A 564 -16.85 -1.15 -18.46
N GLU A 565 -17.66 -1.86 -17.67
CA GLU A 565 -18.38 -1.30 -16.53
C GLU A 565 -17.70 -1.71 -15.22
N GLU A 566 -17.79 -0.87 -14.20
CA GLU A 566 -17.31 -1.26 -12.88
C GLU A 566 -18.10 -2.48 -12.37
N PRO A 567 -17.42 -3.51 -11.82
CA PRO A 567 -18.03 -4.75 -11.36
C PRO A 567 -18.74 -4.54 -10.00
N VAL A 568 -19.73 -3.67 -10.02
CA VAL A 568 -20.60 -3.33 -8.90
C VAL A 568 -21.93 -4.04 -9.09
N GLY A 569 -22.44 -4.65 -8.03
CA GLY A 569 -23.67 -5.43 -8.04
C GLY A 569 -23.44 -6.92 -8.25
N ARG A 570 -24.30 -7.73 -7.64
CA ARG A 570 -24.32 -9.20 -7.72
C ARG A 570 -24.08 -9.73 -9.14
N GLU A 571 -24.82 -9.25 -10.12
CA GLU A 571 -24.74 -9.75 -11.50
C GLU A 571 -23.36 -9.54 -12.13
N ARG A 572 -22.79 -8.34 -11.98
CA ARG A 572 -21.49 -8.01 -12.55
C ARG A 572 -20.34 -8.70 -11.82
N LEU A 573 -20.46 -8.88 -10.51
CA LEU A 573 -19.51 -9.67 -9.71
C LEU A 573 -19.50 -11.14 -10.14
N LEU A 574 -20.67 -11.73 -10.44
CA LEU A 574 -20.76 -13.09 -10.95
C LEU A 574 -20.13 -13.26 -12.33
N ARG A 575 -20.20 -12.24 -13.20
CA ARG A 575 -19.53 -12.26 -14.51
C ARG A 575 -18.01 -12.39 -14.40
N LEU A 576 -17.40 -11.88 -13.32
CA LEU A 576 -15.95 -12.06 -13.07
C LEU A 576 -15.58 -13.53 -12.83
N GLY A 577 -16.49 -14.30 -12.23
CA GLY A 577 -16.33 -15.72 -11.92
C GLY A 577 -16.98 -16.67 -12.94
N ALA A 578 -17.49 -16.15 -14.07
CA ALA A 578 -18.14 -16.97 -15.09
C ALA A 578 -17.11 -17.74 -15.93
N ARG A 579 -17.51 -18.93 -16.43
CA ARG A 579 -16.73 -19.67 -17.43
C ARG A 579 -16.75 -18.88 -18.74
N ARG A 580 -15.57 -18.66 -19.32
CA ARG A 580 -15.39 -17.91 -20.57
C ARG A 580 -15.44 -18.82 -21.79
#